data_AF-A0AAP8GFA8-F1
#
_entry.id   AF-A0AAP8GFA8-F1
#
_cell.length_a   1.000
_cell.length_b   1.000
_cell.length_c   1.000
_cell.angle_alpha   90.00
_cell.angle_beta   90.00
_cell.angle_gamma   90.00
#
_symmetry.space_group_name_H-M   'P 1'
#
loop_
_entity.id
_entity.type
_entity.pdbx_description
1 polymer ?
#
loop_
_entity_poly.entity_id
_entity_poly.type
_entity_poly.pdbx_seq_one_letter_code
_entity_poly.pdbx_strand_id
1 'polypeptide(L)'
;MTKKKNILKAIGIYSFIAMMFVIILYPLLWTFGISLNPGTNLYGAKMIPDNATFKNYAFLLFDDSSQYLTWYKNTLIVASANALFS
;
A
#
# COMPACT_ATOMS: atom_id res chain seq x y z
N MET A 1 -24.96 -23.83 23.50
CA MET A 1 -24.54 -24.10 22.10
C MET A 1 -23.50 -25.20 22.10
N THR A 2 -23.57 -26.18 21.18
CA THR A 2 -22.61 -27.30 21.12
C THR A 2 -21.23 -26.83 20.62
N LYS A 3 -20.13 -27.36 21.17
CA LYS A 3 -18.74 -26.98 20.78
C LYS A 3 -18.52 -26.98 19.26
N LYS A 4 -19.09 -27.96 18.55
CA LYS A 4 -19.01 -28.08 17.07
C LYS A 4 -19.59 -26.85 16.34
N LYS A 5 -20.71 -26.30 16.83
CA LYS A 5 -21.34 -25.10 16.25
C LYS A 5 -20.46 -23.85 16.41
N ASN A 6 -19.71 -23.76 17.51
CA ASN A 6 -18.80 -22.65 17.77
C ASN A 6 -17.56 -22.72 16.87
N ILE A 7 -17.00 -23.91 16.67
CA ILE A 7 -15.86 -24.13 15.76
C ILE A 7 -16.24 -23.78 14.32
N LEU A 8 -17.41 -24.23 13.86
CA LEU A 8 -17.86 -23.93 12.50
C LEU A 8 -18.07 -22.43 12.27
N LYS A 9 -18.61 -21.71 13.26
CA LYS A 9 -18.72 -20.25 13.21
C LYS A 9 -17.37 -19.56 13.15
N ALA A 10 -16.41 -19.99 13.98
CA ALA A 10 -15.06 -19.43 13.98
C ALA A 10 -14.39 -19.62 12.62
N ILE A 11 -14.45 -20.83 12.03
CA ILE A 11 -13.91 -21.10 10.70
C ILE A 11 -14.55 -20.17 9.66
N GLY A 12 -15.88 -20.00 9.67
CA GLY A 12 -16.56 -19.10 8.75
C GLY A 12 -16.08 -17.64 8.87
N ILE A 13 -15.95 -17.14 10.10
CA ILE A 13 -15.47 -15.77 10.36
C ILE A 13 -14.02 -15.62 9.89
N TYR A 14 -13.13 -16.54 10.25
CA TYR A 14 -11.71 -16.44 9.87
C TYR A 14 -11.49 -16.61 8.37
N SER A 15 -12.24 -17.50 7.70
CA SER A 15 -12.18 -17.62 6.24
C SER A 15 -12.65 -16.35 5.55
N PHE A 16 -13.72 -15.71 6.04
CA PHE A 16 -14.19 -14.44 5.51
C PHE A 16 -13.16 -13.32 5.70
N ILE A 17 -12.56 -13.21 6.89
CA ILE A 17 -11.50 -12.24 7.17
C ILE A 17 -10.30 -12.48 6.26
N ALA A 18 -9.87 -13.74 6.09
CA ALA A 18 -8.75 -14.08 5.19
C ALA A 18 -9.06 -13.72 3.73
N MET A 19 -10.28 -13.95 3.27
CA MET A 19 -10.72 -13.54 1.94
C MET A 19 -10.68 -12.01 1.77
N MET A 20 -11.21 -11.26 2.73
CA MET A 20 -11.13 -9.79 2.72
C MET A 20 -9.69 -9.30 2.73
N PHE A 21 -8.82 -9.93 3.52
CA PHE A 21 -7.41 -9.61 3.56
C PHE A 21 -6.73 -9.77 2.19
N VAL A 22 -6.98 -10.88 1.48
CA VAL A 22 -6.43 -11.09 0.12
C VAL A 22 -6.94 -10.04 -0.86
N ILE A 23 -8.23 -9.69 -0.80
CA ILE A 23 -8.83 -8.65 -1.65
C ILE A 23 -8.17 -7.29 -1.42
N ILE A 24 -7.89 -6.94 -0.17
CA ILE A 24 -7.22 -5.68 0.20
C ILE A 24 -5.74 -5.72 -0.18
N LEU A 25 -5.06 -6.85 0.04
CA LEU A 25 -3.63 -6.97 -0.17
C LEU A 25 -3.24 -6.95 -1.66
N TYR A 26 -4.09 -7.51 -2.53
CA TYR A 26 -3.82 -7.55 -3.97
C TYR A 26 -3.51 -6.17 -4.61
N PRO A 27 -4.36 -5.13 -4.48
CA PRO A 27 -4.04 -3.81 -5.04
C PRO A 27 -2.82 -3.18 -4.37
N LEU A 28 -2.57 -3.43 -3.08
CA LEU A 28 -1.37 -2.91 -2.39
C LEU A 28 -0.08 -3.50 -2.98
N LEU A 29 -0.06 -4.81 -3.23
CA LEU A 29 1.06 -5.48 -3.90
C LEU A 29 1.26 -4.96 -5.32
N TRP A 30 0.16 -4.67 -6.02
CA TRP A 30 0.23 -4.08 -7.36
C TRP A 30 0.79 -2.65 -7.35
N THR A 31 0.35 -1.80 -6.42
CA THR A 31 0.91 -0.45 -6.23
C THR A 31 2.39 -0.50 -5.89
N PHE A 32 2.81 -1.43 -5.03
CA PHE A 32 4.22 -1.65 -4.72
C PHE A 32 5.03 -2.14 -5.92
N GLY A 33 4.47 -3.03 -6.74
CA GLY A 33 5.09 -3.45 -8.00
C GLY A 33 5.37 -2.28 -8.93
N ILE A 34 4.39 -1.40 -9.08
CA ILE A 34 4.49 -0.21 -9.95
C ILE A 34 5.52 0.79 -9.44
N SER A 35 5.63 0.97 -8.13
CA SER A 35 6.64 1.88 -7.58
C SER A 35 8.07 1.45 -7.94
N LEU A 36 8.29 0.16 -8.23
CA LEU A 36 9.55 -0.40 -8.68
C LEU A 36 9.73 -0.40 -10.21
N ASN A 37 8.72 -0.02 -10.99
CA ASN A 37 8.81 0.05 -12.44
C ASN A 37 9.57 1.33 -12.87
N PRO A 38 10.69 1.23 -13.63
CA PRO A 38 11.41 2.41 -14.12
C PRO A 38 10.72 3.16 -15.26
N GLY A 39 9.70 2.55 -15.88
CA GLY A 39 8.92 3.17 -16.95
C GLY A 39 8.01 4.29 -16.43
N THR A 40 7.77 5.30 -17.29
CA THR A 40 6.87 6.42 -16.99
C THR A 40 5.42 6.15 -17.39
N ASN A 41 5.14 4.99 -18.00
CA ASN A 41 3.81 4.59 -18.44
C ASN A 41 3.26 3.43 -17.59
N LEU A 42 1.96 3.50 -17.30
CA LEU A 42 1.22 2.41 -16.66
C LEU A 42 0.82 1.33 -17.67
N TYR A 43 0.89 1.65 -18.97
CA TYR A 43 0.57 0.72 -20.04
C TYR A 43 1.63 -0.39 -20.11
N GLY A 44 1.25 -1.61 -19.73
CA GLY A 44 2.16 -2.76 -19.65
C GLY A 44 2.83 -2.94 -18.28
N ALA A 45 2.46 -2.16 -17.25
CA ALA A 45 2.97 -2.36 -15.90
C ALA A 45 2.49 -3.70 -15.30
N LYS A 46 3.43 -4.46 -14.74
CA LYS A 46 3.19 -5.76 -14.07
C LYS A 46 3.28 -5.60 -12.55
N MET A 47 2.62 -6.49 -11.81
CA MET A 47 2.74 -6.54 -10.33
C MET A 47 4.18 -6.81 -9.88
N ILE A 48 4.93 -7.58 -10.65
CA ILE A 48 6.37 -7.78 -10.45
C ILE A 48 7.03 -7.35 -11.76
N PRO A 49 7.68 -6.17 -11.83
CA PRO A 49 8.35 -5.71 -13.03
C PRO A 49 9.53 -6.62 -13.38
N ASP A 50 9.74 -6.87 -14.68
CA ASP A 50 10.91 -7.66 -15.14
C ASP A 50 12.24 -6.93 -14.86
N ASN A 51 12.19 -5.61 -14.71
CA ASN A 51 13.30 -4.69 -14.48
C ASN A 51 13.09 -3.84 -13.21
N ALA A 52 12.68 -4.48 -12.11
CA ALA A 52 12.44 -3.81 -10.84
C ALA A 52 13.66 -2.99 -10.36
N THR A 53 13.43 -1.75 -9.97
CA THR A 53 14.47 -0.82 -9.49
C THR A 53 13.95 0.14 -8.43
N PHE A 54 14.85 0.65 -7.60
CA PHE A 54 14.56 1.68 -6.61
C PHE A 54 14.77 3.11 -7.15
N LYS A 55 14.93 3.28 -8.47
CA LYS A 55 15.17 4.60 -9.08
C LYS A 55 14.12 5.64 -8.70
N ASN A 56 12.84 5.27 -8.67
CA ASN A 56 11.76 6.19 -8.29
C ASN A 56 11.92 6.66 -6.83
N TYR A 57 12.27 5.75 -5.91
CA TYR A 57 12.53 6.10 -4.52
C TYR A 57 13.77 6.98 -4.37
N ALA A 58 14.84 6.67 -5.10
CA ALA A 58 16.05 7.47 -5.09
C ALA A 58 15.78 8.89 -5.60
N PHE A 59 14.99 9.02 -6.68
CA PHE A 59 14.52 10.31 -7.17
C PHE A 59 13.72 11.07 -6.11
N LEU A 60 12.74 10.42 -5.48
CA LEU A 60 11.91 11.08 -4.48
C LEU A 60 12.69 11.54 -3.23
N LEU A 61 13.64 10.73 -2.75
CA LEU A 61 14.29 10.93 -1.47
C LEU A 61 15.62 11.68 -1.54
N PHE A 62 16.35 11.60 -2.66
CA PHE A 62 17.73 12.08 -2.76
C PHE A 62 18.00 13.00 -3.95
N ASP A 63 17.07 13.17 -4.89
CA ASP A 63 17.26 14.09 -6.01
C ASP A 63 16.87 15.51 -5.60
N ASP A 64 17.78 16.47 -5.79
CA ASP A 64 17.56 17.88 -5.44
C ASP A 64 16.42 18.53 -6.23
N SER A 65 16.05 17.97 -7.39
CA SER A 65 14.90 18.44 -8.17
C SER A 65 13.56 17.92 -7.63
N SER A 66 13.57 16.94 -6.73
CA SER A 66 12.38 16.43 -6.06
C SER A 66 12.02 17.28 -4.83
N GLN A 67 10.79 17.77 -4.79
CA GLN A 67 10.23 18.44 -3.61
C GLN A 67 9.50 17.49 -2.65
N TYR A 68 9.61 16.18 -2.86
CA TYR A 68 8.82 15.18 -2.15
C TYR A 68 8.94 15.27 -0.62
N LEU A 69 10.16 15.39 -0.07
CA LEU A 69 10.35 15.47 1.38
C LEU A 69 9.71 16.72 2.00
N THR A 70 9.80 17.86 1.30
CA THR A 70 9.14 19.10 1.70
C THR A 70 7.63 18.93 1.70
N TRP A 71 7.06 18.34 0.65
CA TRP A 71 5.62 18.08 0.57
C TRP A 71 5.16 17.10 1.64
N TYR A 72 5.90 16.01 1.86
CA TYR A 72 5.58 15.03 2.89
C TYR A 72 5.58 15.64 4.29
N LYS A 73 6.58 16.47 4.60
CA LYS A 73 6.63 17.25 5.85
C LYS A 73 5.43 18.19 5.99
N ASN A 74 5.08 18.92 4.94
CA ASN A 74 3.93 19.82 4.96
C ASN A 74 2.62 19.06 5.17
N THR A 75 2.43 17.91 4.53
CA THR A 75 1.27 17.04 4.73
C THR A 75 1.16 16.57 6.18
N LEU A 76 2.27 16.15 6.80
CA LEU A 76 2.26 15.75 8.21
C LEU A 76 1.87 16.91 9.14
N ILE A 77 2.43 18.11 8.92
CA ILE A 77 2.09 19.30 9.72
C ILE A 77 0.59 19.59 9.62
N VAL A 78 0.03 19.62 8.40
CA VAL A 78 -1.40 19.92 8.20
C VAL A 78 -2.28 18.83 8.77
N ALA A 79 -1.96 17.55 8.55
CA ALA A 79 -2.75 16.43 9.06
C ALA A 79 -2.76 16.39 10.60
N SER A 80 -1.61 16.59 11.23
CA SER A 80 -1.51 16.63 12.69
C SER A 80 -2.21 17.86 13.29
N ALA A 81 -2.04 19.04 12.69
CA ALA A 81 -2.76 20.23 13.14
C ALA A 81 -4.28 20.01 13.02
N ASN A 82 -4.75 19.52 11.88
CA ASN A 82 -6.17 19.22 11.69
C ASN A 82 -6.69 18.22 12.72
N ALA A 83 -5.98 17.11 12.95
CA ALA A 83 -6.39 16.09 13.91
C ALA A 83 -6.44 16.59 15.37
N LEU A 84 -5.63 17.60 15.72
CA LEU A 84 -5.62 18.20 17.05
C LEU A 84 -6.73 19.24 17.26
N PHE A 85 -7.20 19.90 16.18
CA PHE A 85 -8.17 20.98 16.24
C PHE A 85 -9.57 20.62 15.70
N SER A 86 -9.78 19.38 15.24
CA SER A 86 -11.07 18.85 14.73
C SER A 86 -11.88 18.11 15.80
#